data_AF-A0A838U907-F1
#
_entry.id   AF-A0A838U907-F1
#
_cell.length_a   1.000
_cell.length_b   1.000
_cell.length_c   1.000
_cell.angle_alpha   90.00
_cell.angle_beta   90.00
_cell.angle_gamma   90.00
#
_symmetry.space_group_name_H-M   'P 1'
#
loop_
_entity.id
_entity.type
_entity.pdbx_description
1 polymer ?
#
loop_
_entity_poly.entity_id
_entity_poly.type
_entity_poly.pdbx_seq_one_letter_code
_entity_poly.pdbx_strand_id
1 'polypeptide(L)'
;MSFTLHDLGIEGYEFNANVWNWKAALEIVRSLDVISEGAVRQMTYNATGVKVEIDDAHEIGSRIRDEVLPKIGASQRMFADLSVTDAPDDMTLHRDGDDQWKNYSVSHEWLKEFSDFCLRSKGFQVF
;
A
#
# COMPACT_ATOMS: atom_id res chain seq x y z
N MET A 1 -7.96 3.04 12.25
CA MET A 1 -6.52 2.81 12.47
C MET A 1 -5.78 3.41 11.30
N SER A 2 -4.68 4.11 11.55
CA SER A 2 -3.82 4.73 10.54
C SER A 2 -2.42 4.16 10.65
N PHE A 3 -1.60 4.39 9.63
CA PHE A 3 -0.19 4.02 9.57
C PHE A 3 0.58 5.25 9.09
N THR A 4 1.75 5.45 9.67
CA THR A 4 2.66 6.52 9.25
C THR A 4 3.99 5.90 8.85
N LEU A 5 4.39 6.13 7.61
CA LEU A 5 5.66 5.70 7.07
C LEU A 5 6.62 6.88 7.19
N HIS A 6 7.61 6.75 8.05
CA HIS A 6 8.64 7.77 8.24
C HIS A 6 9.83 7.45 7.36
N ASP A 7 10.27 8.41 6.54
CA ASP A 7 11.52 8.28 5.81
C ASP A 7 12.72 8.19 6.78
N LEU A 8 13.73 7.40 6.42
CA LEU A 8 14.90 7.15 7.25
C LEU A 8 16.04 8.18 7.10
N GLY A 9 15.98 9.07 6.11
CA GLY A 9 17.07 10.00 5.78
C GLY A 9 16.65 11.44 5.46
N ILE A 10 15.36 11.72 5.30
CA ILE A 10 14.78 13.02 4.98
C ILE A 10 13.84 13.42 6.10
N GLU A 11 14.26 14.41 6.89
CA GLU A 11 13.49 14.89 8.03
C GLU A 11 12.12 15.43 7.59
N GLY A 12 11.06 14.96 8.27
CA GLY A 12 9.67 15.36 8.01
C GLY A 12 9.08 14.80 6.71
N TYR A 13 9.78 13.89 6.00
CA TYR A 13 9.21 13.22 4.84
C TYR A 13 8.44 11.97 5.28
N GLU A 14 7.12 12.06 5.24
CA GLU A 14 6.23 11.04 5.77
C GLU A 14 5.10 10.72 4.80
N PHE A 15 4.62 9.49 4.84
CA PHE A 15 3.42 9.07 4.12
C PHE A 15 2.39 8.52 5.10
N ASN A 16 1.18 9.05 5.03
CA ASN A 16 0.08 8.68 5.92
C ASN A 16 -0.92 7.80 5.17
N ALA A 17 -1.24 6.64 5.75
CA ALA A 17 -2.21 5.71 5.21
C ALA A 17 -3.29 5.41 6.26
N ASN A 18 -4.56 5.34 5.84
CA ASN A 18 -5.57 4.71 6.69
C ASN A 18 -5.51 3.18 6.49
N VAL A 19 -6.07 2.41 7.44
CA VAL A 19 -6.07 0.94 7.39
C VAL A 19 -6.74 0.37 6.14
N TRP A 20 -7.71 1.08 5.56
CA TRP A 20 -8.48 0.62 4.40
C TRP A 20 -7.60 0.57 3.15
N ASN A 21 -6.80 1.63 2.94
CA ASN A 21 -5.83 1.69 1.86
C ASN A 21 -4.61 0.82 2.16
N TRP A 22 -4.09 0.89 3.40
CA TRP A 22 -2.84 0.23 3.75
C TRP A 22 -2.90 -1.28 3.58
N LYS A 23 -3.99 -1.93 3.98
CA LYS A 23 -4.14 -3.38 3.82
C LYS A 23 -4.14 -3.80 2.35
N ALA A 24 -4.85 -3.07 1.47
CA ALA A 24 -4.81 -3.36 0.04
C ALA A 24 -3.41 -3.11 -0.57
N ALA A 25 -2.72 -2.06 -0.13
CA ALA A 25 -1.33 -1.80 -0.54
C ALA A 25 -0.37 -2.94 -0.11
N LEU A 26 -0.54 -3.51 1.08
CA LEU A 26 0.28 -4.64 1.52
C LEU A 26 0.04 -5.91 0.70
N GLU A 27 -1.16 -6.16 0.20
CA GLU A 27 -1.40 -7.28 -0.71
C GLU A 27 -0.71 -7.08 -2.06
N ILE A 28 -0.66 -5.84 -2.54
CA ILE A 28 0.14 -5.49 -3.73
C ILE A 28 1.62 -5.76 -3.44
N VAL A 29 2.18 -5.22 -2.36
CA VAL A 29 3.59 -5.44 -1.97
C VAL A 29 3.90 -6.94 -1.83
N ARG A 30 2.99 -7.71 -1.22
CA ARG A 30 3.10 -9.17 -1.10
C ARG A 30 3.20 -9.84 -2.47
N SER A 31 2.37 -9.43 -3.43
CA SER A 31 2.35 -10.00 -4.78
C SER A 31 3.60 -9.68 -5.60
N LEU A 32 4.32 -8.60 -5.24
CA LEU A 32 5.58 -8.23 -5.87
C LEU A 32 6.76 -9.05 -5.34
N ASP A 33 6.64 -9.67 -4.16
CA ASP A 33 7.69 -10.51 -3.56
C ASP A 33 9.05 -9.80 -3.43
N VAL A 34 9.04 -8.50 -3.15
CA VAL A 34 10.25 -7.68 -2.98
C VAL A 34 10.83 -7.83 -1.56
N ILE A 35 9.95 -7.89 -0.56
CA ILE A 35 10.33 -8.07 0.85
C ILE A 35 9.71 -9.36 1.39
N SER A 36 10.33 -9.92 2.43
CA SER A 36 9.87 -11.21 3.00
C SER A 36 8.40 -11.16 3.44
N GLU A 37 7.71 -12.29 3.30
CA GLU A 37 6.33 -12.45 3.78
C GLU A 37 6.20 -12.11 5.28
N GLY A 38 7.22 -12.44 6.07
CA GLY A 38 7.29 -12.09 7.49
C GLY A 38 7.25 -10.57 7.72
N ALA A 39 8.00 -9.80 6.94
CA ALA A 39 8.00 -8.34 7.01
C ALA A 39 6.63 -7.77 6.62
N VAL A 40 6.05 -8.21 5.50
CA VAL A 40 4.70 -7.79 5.07
C VAL A 40 3.67 -8.09 6.15
N ARG A 41 3.72 -9.28 6.74
CA ARG A 41 2.80 -9.67 7.82
C ARG A 41 2.96 -8.75 9.03
N GLN A 42 4.18 -8.40 9.43
CA GLN A 42 4.39 -7.46 10.53
C GLN A 42 3.84 -6.06 10.20
N MET A 43 3.98 -5.59 8.97
CA MET A 43 3.45 -4.29 8.53
C MET A 43 1.92 -4.20 8.58
N THR A 44 1.19 -5.32 8.74
CA THR A 44 -0.27 -5.30 8.93
C THR A 44 -0.70 -4.75 10.30
N TYR A 45 0.23 -4.72 11.27
CA TYR A 45 0.00 -4.17 12.60
C TYR A 45 0.63 -2.78 12.72
N ASN A 46 -0.09 -1.86 13.35
CA ASN A 46 0.41 -0.52 13.64
C ASN A 46 1.56 -0.59 14.67
N ALA A 47 2.50 0.36 14.58
CA ALA A 47 3.64 0.55 15.49
C ALA A 47 4.61 -0.63 15.60
N THR A 48 4.74 -1.46 14.55
CA THR A 48 5.72 -2.56 14.54
C THR A 48 7.15 -2.09 14.34
N GLY A 49 7.36 -0.92 13.75
CA GLY A 49 8.68 -0.38 13.50
C GLY A 49 9.46 -1.14 12.43
N VAL A 50 8.78 -1.92 11.58
CA VAL A 50 9.39 -2.59 10.42
C VAL A 50 10.07 -1.54 9.54
N LYS A 51 11.31 -1.82 9.16
CA LYS A 51 12.09 -0.99 8.25
C LYS A 51 12.15 -1.63 6.88
N VAL A 52 12.00 -0.80 5.86
CA VAL A 52 12.21 -1.14 4.46
C VAL A 52 13.41 -0.33 4.00
N GLU A 53 14.45 -1.01 3.53
CA GLU A 53 15.68 -0.39 3.06
C GLU A 53 15.45 0.35 1.73
N ILE A 54 16.38 1.24 1.37
CA ILE A 54 16.23 2.09 0.18
C ILE A 54 16.02 1.29 -1.11
N ASP A 55 16.78 0.21 -1.31
CA ASP A 55 16.71 -0.59 -2.54
C ASP A 55 15.34 -1.28 -2.65
N ASP A 56 14.86 -1.89 -1.56
CA ASP A 56 13.53 -2.51 -1.51
C ASP A 56 12.41 -1.48 -1.69
N ALA A 57 12.54 -0.30 -1.07
CA ALA A 57 11.56 0.77 -1.23
C ALA A 57 11.49 1.23 -2.68
N HIS A 58 12.63 1.43 -3.35
CA HIS A 58 12.69 1.88 -4.74
C HIS A 58 12.19 0.81 -5.70
N GLU A 59 12.46 -0.46 -5.40
CA GLU A 59 11.95 -1.60 -6.17
C GLU A 59 10.42 -1.69 -6.04
N ILE A 60 9.87 -1.59 -4.83
CA ILE A 60 8.41 -1.52 -4.60
C ILE A 60 7.79 -0.38 -5.40
N GLY A 61 8.34 0.84 -5.28
CA GLY A 61 7.83 2.01 -5.99
C GLY A 61 7.88 1.84 -7.51
N SER A 62 9.00 1.35 -8.04
CA SER A 62 9.16 1.14 -9.49
C SER A 62 8.18 0.11 -10.02
N ARG A 63 8.02 -1.03 -9.34
CA ARG A 63 7.08 -2.07 -9.78
C ARG A 63 5.62 -1.67 -9.62
N ILE A 64 5.26 -0.90 -8.60
CA ILE A 64 3.91 -0.31 -8.51
C ILE A 64 3.67 0.61 -9.71
N ARG A 65 4.62 1.51 -10.02
CA ARG A 65 4.51 2.44 -11.14
C ARG A 65 4.38 1.72 -12.49
N ASP A 66 5.21 0.71 -12.71
CA ASP A 66 5.38 0.12 -14.04
C ASP A 66 4.45 -1.09 -14.28
N GLU A 67 4.05 -1.81 -13.24
CA GLU A 67 3.25 -3.04 -13.35
C GLU A 67 1.82 -2.94 -12.79
N VAL A 68 1.57 -2.05 -11.83
CA VAL A 68 0.29 -1.97 -11.11
C VAL A 68 -0.55 -0.78 -11.58
N LEU A 69 0.03 0.44 -11.57
CA LEU A 69 -0.66 1.66 -12.00
C LEU A 69 -1.28 1.57 -13.39
N PRO A 70 -0.64 0.96 -14.42
CA PRO A 70 -1.25 0.87 -15.76
C PRO A 70 -2.53 0.03 -15.80
N LYS A 71 -2.78 -0.80 -14.79
CA LYS A 71 -3.97 -1.66 -14.68
C LYS A 71 -5.16 -0.97 -14.03
N ILE A 72 -4.97 0.22 -13.47
CA ILE A 72 -5.99 0.96 -12.71
C ILE A 72 -6.23 2.28 -13.42
N GLY A 73 -7.42 2.46 -14.00
CA GLY A 73 -7.84 3.73 -14.57
C GLY A 73 -8.02 4.83 -13.52
N ALA A 74 -8.08 6.09 -13.95
CA ALA A 74 -8.16 7.24 -13.05
C ALA A 74 -9.38 7.22 -12.11
N SER A 75 -10.51 6.65 -12.54
CA SER A 75 -11.73 6.49 -11.74
C SER A 75 -11.87 5.10 -11.11
N GLN A 76 -10.86 4.25 -11.24
CA GLN A 76 -10.88 2.87 -10.74
C GLN A 76 -10.12 2.74 -9.43
N ARG A 77 -10.41 1.66 -8.72
CA ARG A 77 -9.70 1.23 -7.51
C ARG A 77 -9.40 -0.25 -7.58
N MET A 78 -8.32 -0.66 -6.91
CA MET A 78 -7.94 -2.05 -6.73
C MET A 78 -8.28 -2.49 -5.31
N PHE A 79 -8.93 -3.64 -5.17
CA PHE A 79 -9.24 -4.23 -3.86
C PHE A 79 -8.06 -5.04 -3.30
N ALA A 80 -8.16 -5.49 -2.05
CA ALA A 80 -7.14 -6.34 -1.42
C ALA A 80 -6.95 -7.71 -2.09
N ASP A 81 -7.92 -8.22 -2.85
CA ASP A 81 -7.73 -9.42 -3.67
C ASP A 81 -7.03 -9.15 -5.02
N LEU A 82 -6.59 -7.90 -5.23
CA LEU A 82 -5.95 -7.39 -6.45
C LEU A 82 -6.89 -7.27 -7.67
N SER A 83 -8.19 -7.50 -7.49
CA SER A 83 -9.18 -7.19 -8.53
C SER A 83 -9.39 -5.69 -8.66
N VAL A 84 -9.69 -5.23 -9.88
CA VAL A 84 -9.94 -3.82 -10.20
C VAL A 84 -11.44 -3.61 -10.40
N THR A 85 -11.97 -2.52 -9.86
CA THR A 85 -13.36 -2.11 -10.05
C THR A 85 -13.47 -0.63 -10.41
N ASP A 86 -14.48 -0.30 -11.18
CA ASP A 86 -14.97 1.06 -11.43
C ASP A 86 -16.25 1.37 -10.64
N ALA A 87 -16.76 0.41 -9.86
CA ALA A 87 -17.94 0.61 -9.05
C ALA A 87 -17.66 1.62 -7.93
N PRO A 88 -18.54 2.62 -7.74
CA PRO A 88 -18.38 3.61 -6.68
C PRO A 88 -18.37 2.95 -5.30
N ASP A 89 -17.73 3.60 -4.33
CA ASP A 89 -17.84 3.20 -2.94
C ASP A 89 -19.23 3.53 -2.41
N ASP A 90 -20.03 2.51 -2.13
CA ASP A 90 -21.37 2.65 -1.57
C ASP A 90 -21.36 2.68 -0.03
N MET A 91 -20.16 2.66 0.59
CA MET A 91 -19.93 2.59 2.03
C MET A 91 -20.50 1.32 2.69
N THR A 92 -20.79 0.28 1.91
CA THR A 92 -21.20 -1.02 2.44
C THR A 92 -20.03 -1.66 3.18
N LEU A 93 -20.21 -1.88 4.49
CA LEU A 93 -19.23 -2.61 5.29
C LEU A 93 -19.51 -4.11 5.21
N HIS A 94 -18.66 -4.84 4.49
CA HIS A 94 -18.71 -6.29 4.36
C HIS A 94 -18.19 -6.95 5.65
N ARG A 95 -19.08 -7.57 6.42
CA ARG A 95 -18.73 -8.26 7.68
C ARG A 95 -18.42 -9.75 7.48
N ASP A 96 -18.94 -10.35 6.41
CA ASP A 96 -18.71 -11.75 6.07
C ASP A 96 -17.25 -11.96 5.63
N GLY A 97 -16.63 -13.04 6.13
CA GLY A 97 -15.20 -13.32 5.92
C GLY A 97 -14.85 -13.45 4.44
N ASP A 98 -15.75 -13.99 3.62
CA ASP A 98 -15.53 -14.21 2.19
C ASP A 98 -15.52 -12.91 1.37
N ASP A 99 -16.11 -11.85 1.91
CA ASP A 99 -16.28 -10.54 1.24
C ASP A 99 -15.52 -9.39 1.93
N GLN A 100 -14.88 -9.66 3.07
CA GLN A 100 -14.19 -8.63 3.86
C GLN A 100 -13.08 -7.89 3.11
N TRP A 101 -12.49 -8.54 2.09
CA TRP A 101 -11.47 -7.94 1.23
C TRP A 101 -11.98 -6.71 0.46
N LYS A 102 -13.28 -6.63 0.18
CA LYS A 102 -13.92 -5.49 -0.51
C LYS A 102 -13.88 -4.19 0.29
N ASN A 103 -13.72 -4.27 1.61
CA ASN A 103 -13.59 -3.08 2.46
C ASN A 103 -12.24 -2.37 2.27
N TYR A 104 -11.27 -3.04 1.64
CA TYR A 104 -9.90 -2.57 1.48
C TYR A 104 -9.63 -2.29 0.01
N SER A 105 -9.29 -1.05 -0.31
CA SER A 105 -8.98 -0.68 -1.68
C SER A 105 -8.01 0.50 -1.76
N VAL A 106 -7.37 0.64 -2.91
CA VAL A 106 -6.50 1.77 -3.24
C VAL A 106 -6.90 2.34 -4.60
N SER A 107 -6.97 3.66 -4.70
CA SER A 107 -7.21 4.35 -5.97
C SER A 107 -5.92 4.49 -6.77
N HIS A 108 -6.05 4.82 -8.06
CA HIS A 108 -4.89 5.17 -8.90
C HIS A 108 -4.05 6.29 -8.27
N GLU A 109 -4.69 7.38 -7.83
CA GLU A 109 -4.02 8.54 -7.24
C GLU A 109 -3.25 8.17 -5.97
N TRP A 110 -3.88 7.41 -5.07
CA TRP A 110 -3.24 6.98 -3.83
C TRP A 110 -2.02 6.10 -4.09
N LEU A 111 -2.12 5.13 -5.01
CA LEU A 111 -0.99 4.27 -5.36
C LEU A 111 0.15 5.05 -6.03
N LYS A 112 -0.19 6.07 -6.81
CA LYS A 112 0.80 6.94 -7.43
C LYS A 112 1.57 7.72 -6.36
N GLU A 113 0.87 8.31 -5.39
CA GLU A 113 1.52 9.01 -4.27
C GLU A 113 2.40 8.07 -3.45
N PHE A 114 1.92 6.86 -3.17
CA PHE A 114 2.71 5.86 -2.45
C PHE A 114 3.96 5.43 -3.23
N SER A 115 3.81 5.18 -4.54
CA SER A 115 4.93 4.89 -5.44
C SER A 115 5.96 6.03 -5.45
N ASP A 116 5.50 7.28 -5.57
CA ASP A 116 6.37 8.46 -5.57
C ASP A 116 7.09 8.63 -4.22
N PHE A 117 6.41 8.34 -3.11
CA PHE A 117 7.03 8.27 -1.78
C PHE A 117 8.15 7.24 -1.74
N CYS A 118 7.86 6.00 -2.13
CA CYS A 118 8.82 4.90 -2.16
C CYS A 118 10.07 5.27 -2.98
N LEU A 119 9.90 5.80 -4.19
CA LEU A 119 10.99 6.18 -5.10
C LEU A 119 11.85 7.35 -4.62
N ARG A 120 11.28 8.24 -3.80
CA ARG A 120 12.01 9.39 -3.25
C ARG A 120 12.63 9.08 -1.89
N SER A 121 12.17 8.03 -1.24
CA SER A 121 12.58 7.70 0.12
C SER A 121 14.05 7.28 0.22
N LYS A 122 14.62 7.36 1.41
CA LYS A 122 15.91 6.76 1.79
C LYS A 122 15.71 5.44 2.54
N GLY A 123 14.66 4.71 2.16
CA GLY A 123 14.06 3.68 3.00
C GLY A 123 13.08 4.31 3.99
N PHE A 124 12.18 3.50 4.55
CA PHE A 124 11.14 3.98 5.45
C PHE A 124 10.86 3.01 6.59
N GLN A 125 10.30 3.54 7.68
CA GLN A 125 9.86 2.77 8.83
C GLN A 125 8.36 2.93 9.05
N VAL A 126 7.67 1.81 9.29
CA VAL A 126 6.20 1.77 9.47
C VAL A 126 5.82 1.89 10.94
N PHE A 127 4.98 2.86 11.26
CA PHE A 127 4.36 3.09 12.58
C PHE A 127 2.84 3.09 12.49
#